data_AF-A0A6J4U1F0-F1
#
_entry.id   AF-A0A6J4U1F0-F1
#
_cell.length_a   1.000
_cell.length_b   1.000
_cell.length_c   1.000
_cell.angle_alpha   90.00
_cell.angle_beta   90.00
_cell.angle_gamma   90.00
#
_symmetry.space_group_name_H-M   'P 1'
#
loop_
_entity.id
_entity.type
_entity.pdbx_description
1 polymer ?
#
loop_
_entity_poly.entity_id
_entity_poly.type
_entity_poly.pdbx_seq_one_letter_code
_entity_poly.pdbx_strand_id
1 'polypeptide(L)'
;MRDASYEFFQRLLSTPGPSGYEGAAAEVWREEARSFAEVRGDRMGNSLATIGAGGGPRVMLAGHIDEIGVIVTHIDEGGRLRFTGIGGWDPQVLVGQRVRLRTRDGEVAGVIGKKAIHLMEPEE
;
A
#
# COMPACT_ATOMS: atom_id res chain seq x y z
N MET A 1 15.09 7.54 -17.74
CA MET A 1 14.16 6.40 -17.68
C MET A 1 13.35 6.39 -18.96
N ARG A 2 12.92 5.24 -19.50
CA ARG A 2 11.97 5.22 -20.63
C ARG A 2 10.59 5.69 -20.14
N ASP A 3 9.83 6.39 -20.97
CA ASP A 3 8.53 6.94 -20.57
C ASP A 3 7.58 5.87 -20.04
N ALA A 4 7.44 4.75 -20.77
CA ALA A 4 6.63 3.60 -20.31
C ALA A 4 7.06 3.05 -18.93
N SER A 5 8.37 3.04 -18.65
CA SER A 5 8.88 2.58 -17.35
C SER A 5 8.59 3.59 -16.23
N TYR A 6 8.56 4.88 -16.54
CA TYR A 6 8.18 5.92 -15.59
C TYR A 6 6.67 5.90 -15.31
N GLU A 7 5.85 5.75 -16.34
CA GLU A 7 4.39 5.62 -16.20
C GLU A 7 4.01 4.40 -15.37
N PHE A 8 4.62 3.24 -15.65
CA PHE A 8 4.46 2.04 -14.83
C PHE A 8 4.86 2.30 -13.37
N PHE A 9 6.02 2.90 -13.15
CA PHE A 9 6.51 3.21 -11.80
C PHE A 9 5.54 4.11 -11.04
N GLN A 10 5.05 5.18 -11.67
CA GLN A 10 4.06 6.08 -11.05
C GLN A 10 2.74 5.36 -10.77
N ARG A 11 2.26 4.54 -11.70
CA ARG A 11 1.01 3.77 -11.54
C ARG A 11 1.12 2.78 -10.39
N LEU A 12 2.24 2.07 -10.28
CA LEU A 12 2.50 1.14 -9.18
C LEU A 12 2.55 1.89 -7.84
N LEU A 13 3.31 2.97 -7.73
CA LEU A 13 3.47 3.72 -6.49
C LEU A 13 2.22 4.50 -6.04
N SER A 14 1.36 4.91 -6.97
CA SER A 14 0.13 5.64 -6.64
C SER A 14 -1.05 4.73 -6.31
N THR A 15 -0.93 3.42 -6.58
CA THR A 15 -1.95 2.42 -6.29
C THR A 15 -1.78 1.91 -4.86
N PRO A 16 -2.78 2.13 -3.96
CA PRO A 16 -2.68 1.68 -2.58
C PRO A 16 -2.58 0.16 -2.47
N GLY A 17 -1.67 -0.33 -1.63
CA GLY A 17 -1.48 -1.75 -1.37
C GLY A 17 -0.91 -2.05 0.01
N PRO A 18 -1.52 -1.60 1.12
CA PRO A 18 -0.99 -1.89 2.43
C PRO A 18 -1.03 -3.39 2.72
N SER A 19 -0.18 -3.87 3.63
CA SER A 19 -0.08 -5.31 3.95
C SER A 19 -1.46 -5.92 4.26
N GLY A 20 -1.80 -7.03 3.60
CA GLY A 20 -3.09 -7.71 3.62
C GLY A 20 -4.14 -7.19 2.62
N TYR A 21 -3.84 -6.10 1.90
CA TYR A 21 -4.74 -5.44 0.93
C TYR A 21 -4.05 -5.12 -0.40
N GLU A 22 -3.03 -5.89 -0.78
CA GLU A 22 -2.11 -5.66 -1.89
C GLU A 22 -2.74 -5.84 -3.28
N GLY A 23 -3.95 -6.39 -3.36
CA GLY A 23 -4.54 -6.92 -4.60
C GLY A 23 -4.53 -5.95 -5.78
N ALA A 24 -4.75 -4.65 -5.55
CA ALA A 24 -4.74 -3.63 -6.59
C ALA A 24 -3.32 -3.38 -7.13
N ALA A 25 -2.34 -3.15 -6.25
CA ALA A 25 -0.94 -2.97 -6.63
C ALA A 25 -0.39 -4.24 -7.31
N ALA A 26 -0.77 -5.41 -6.81
CA ALA A 26 -0.41 -6.70 -7.39
C ALA A 26 -0.96 -6.87 -8.82
N GLU A 27 -2.17 -6.39 -9.13
CA GLU A 27 -2.67 -6.42 -10.50
C GLU A 27 -1.88 -5.49 -11.42
N VAL A 28 -1.59 -4.26 -10.98
CA VAL A 28 -0.77 -3.30 -11.75
C VAL A 28 0.59 -3.90 -12.11
N TRP A 29 1.23 -4.60 -11.16
CA TRP A 29 2.49 -5.29 -11.41
C TRP A 29 2.32 -6.47 -12.37
N ARG A 30 1.28 -7.30 -12.21
CA ARG A 30 1.00 -8.44 -13.09
C ARG A 30 0.73 -8.00 -14.52
N GLU A 31 -0.01 -6.92 -14.72
CA GLU A 31 -0.27 -6.34 -16.04
C GLU A 31 1.02 -5.98 -16.77
N GLU A 32 1.94 -5.29 -16.09
CA GLU A 32 3.26 -4.97 -16.66
C GLU A 32 4.07 -6.25 -16.95
N ALA A 33 4.08 -7.19 -16.00
CA ALA A 33 4.85 -8.43 -16.11
C ALA A 33 4.39 -9.33 -17.27
N ARG A 34 3.10 -9.31 -17.63
CA ARG A 34 2.56 -10.07 -18.77
C ARG A 34 3.18 -9.67 -20.11
N SER A 35 3.80 -8.48 -20.21
CA SER A 35 4.49 -8.04 -21.43
C SER A 35 5.79 -8.82 -21.70
N PHE A 36 6.37 -9.47 -20.69
CA PHE A 36 7.69 -10.11 -20.83
C PHE A 36 7.80 -11.51 -20.18
N ALA A 37 6.80 -11.98 -19.43
CA ALA A 37 6.86 -13.24 -18.70
C ALA A 37 5.52 -13.98 -18.65
N GLU A 38 5.57 -15.28 -18.35
CA GLU A 38 4.40 -16.04 -17.92
C GLU A 38 4.05 -15.65 -16.49
N VAL A 39 2.85 -15.07 -16.29
CA VAL A 39 2.42 -14.50 -15.01
C VAL A 39 1.34 -15.35 -14.35
N ARG A 40 1.49 -15.60 -13.06
CA ARG A 40 0.46 -16.23 -12.22
C ARG A 40 0.37 -15.59 -10.83
N GLY A 41 -0.82 -15.64 -10.24
CA GLY A 41 -1.03 -15.36 -8.82
C GLY A 41 -1.08 -16.65 -8.00
N ASP A 42 -0.81 -16.57 -6.70
CA ASP A 42 -1.14 -17.64 -5.76
C ASP A 42 -2.36 -17.28 -4.89
N ARG A 43 -2.75 -18.19 -3.99
CA ARG A 43 -3.90 -17.99 -3.09
C ARG A 43 -3.67 -16.95 -2.00
N MET A 44 -2.41 -16.63 -1.72
CA MET A 44 -2.03 -15.62 -0.73
C MET A 44 -1.98 -14.21 -1.33
N GLY A 45 -2.00 -14.10 -2.67
CA GLY A 45 -1.92 -12.83 -3.38
C GLY A 45 -0.53 -12.53 -3.96
N ASN A 46 0.44 -13.43 -3.79
CA ASN A 46 1.77 -13.25 -4.41
C ASN A 46 1.64 -13.27 -5.93
N SER A 47 2.44 -12.44 -6.59
CA SER A 47 2.55 -12.39 -8.04
C SER A 47 3.88 -12.99 -8.49
N LEU A 48 3.82 -13.91 -9.45
CA LEU A 48 5.00 -14.60 -9.97
C LEU A 48 5.08 -14.38 -11.48
N ALA A 49 6.26 -14.00 -11.95
CA ALA A 49 6.59 -13.85 -13.37
C ALA A 49 7.75 -14.79 -13.71
N THR A 50 7.53 -15.70 -14.66
CA THR A 50 8.53 -16.69 -15.09
C THR A 50 9.00 -16.36 -16.51
N ILE A 51 10.32 -16.21 -16.67
CA ILE A 51 10.98 -16.05 -17.97
C ILE A 51 11.79 -17.32 -18.24
N GLY A 52 11.67 -17.90 -19.44
CA GLY A 52 12.41 -19.11 -19.81
C GLY A 52 11.96 -20.37 -19.08
N ALA A 53 10.65 -20.60 -19.02
CA ALA A 53 10.06 -21.78 -18.38
C ALA A 53 10.72 -23.08 -18.87
N GLY A 54 11.08 -23.97 -17.94
CA GLY A 54 11.74 -25.25 -18.24
C GLY A 54 13.28 -25.20 -18.32
N GLY A 55 13.89 -24.01 -18.27
CA GLY A 55 15.35 -23.85 -18.19
C GLY A 55 15.93 -24.05 -16.78
N GLY A 56 17.26 -24.10 -16.69
CA GLY A 56 18.01 -24.17 -15.42
C GLY A 56 19.39 -23.53 -15.53
N PRO A 57 20.00 -23.06 -14.42
CA PRO A 57 19.45 -23.02 -13.05
C PRO A 57 18.32 -21.99 -12.87
N ARG A 58 17.49 -22.17 -11.83
CA ARG A 58 16.42 -21.21 -11.50
C ARG A 58 16.96 -20.13 -10.58
N VAL A 59 16.75 -18.87 -10.96
CA VAL A 59 17.07 -17.69 -10.15
C VAL A 59 15.76 -16.99 -9.78
N MET A 60 15.61 -16.65 -8.49
CA MET A 60 14.46 -15.90 -7.99
C MET A 60 14.89 -14.50 -7.56
N LEU A 61 14.25 -13.49 -8.14
CA LEU A 61 14.31 -12.12 -7.66
C LEU A 61 13.01 -11.84 -6.92
N ALA A 62 13.12 -11.46 -5.65
CA ALA A 62 11.98 -11.23 -4.78
C ALA A 62 11.96 -9.78 -4.29
N GLY A 63 10.80 -9.16 -4.36
CA GLY A 63 10.48 -7.88 -3.73
C GLY A 63 9.09 -7.99 -3.13
N HIS A 64 8.87 -7.34 -2.00
CA HIS A 64 7.55 -7.25 -1.39
C HIS A 64 6.82 -6.06 -2.02
N ILE A 65 5.53 -6.23 -2.30
CA ILE A 65 4.71 -5.22 -2.99
C ILE A 65 3.91 -4.35 -2.01
N ASP A 66 3.79 -4.85 -0.78
CA ASP A 66 3.03 -4.18 0.26
C ASP A 66 3.74 -2.91 0.73
N GLU A 67 2.93 -1.96 1.17
CA GLU A 67 3.38 -0.73 1.80
C GLU A 67 2.88 -0.64 3.25
N ILE A 68 3.53 0.24 4.02
CA ILE A 68 2.99 0.67 5.31
C ILE A 68 1.68 1.43 5.10
N GLY A 69 0.74 1.28 6.03
CA GLY A 69 -0.57 1.91 5.93
C GLY A 69 -1.21 2.16 7.28
N VAL A 70 -2.51 2.45 7.27
CA VAL A 70 -3.33 2.59 8.49
C VAL A 70 -4.64 1.82 8.30
N ILE A 71 -5.19 1.32 9.40
CA ILE A 71 -6.51 0.67 9.41
C ILE A 71 -7.39 1.29 10.48
N VAL A 72 -8.61 1.67 10.08
CA VAL A 72 -9.61 2.26 10.98
C VAL A 72 -10.06 1.19 11.99
N THR A 73 -10.03 1.53 13.27
CA THR A 73 -10.42 0.65 14.38
C THR A 73 -11.71 1.09 15.04
N HIS A 74 -12.02 2.39 15.01
CA HIS A 74 -13.20 2.94 15.67
C HIS A 74 -13.61 4.28 15.04
N ILE A 75 -14.91 4.58 15.08
CA ILE A 75 -15.48 5.87 14.71
C ILE A 75 -16.12 6.44 15.97
N ASP A 76 -15.64 7.60 16.43
CA ASP A 76 -16.18 8.21 17.64
C ASP A 76 -17.50 8.96 17.37
N GLU A 77 -18.19 9.36 18.44
CA GLU A 77 -19.48 10.09 18.36
C GLU A 77 -19.38 11.43 17.63
N GLY A 78 -18.18 12.00 17.55
CA GLY A 78 -17.89 13.22 16.80
C GLY A 78 -17.54 12.98 15.33
N GLY A 79 -17.61 11.73 14.86
CA GLY A 79 -17.29 11.35 13.47
C GLY A 79 -15.80 11.28 13.16
N ARG A 80 -14.91 11.33 14.17
CA ARG A 80 -13.47 11.15 13.95
C ARG A 80 -13.11 9.68 13.92
N LEU A 81 -12.12 9.36 13.08
CA LEU A 81 -11.62 8.01 12.92
C LEU A 81 -10.43 7.77 13.83
N ARG A 82 -10.49 6.70 14.62
CA ARG A 82 -9.32 6.11 15.27
C ARG A 82 -8.76 5.03 14.36
N PHE A 83 -7.44 4.91 14.32
CA PHE A 83 -6.75 3.94 13.50
C PHE A 83 -5.56 3.34 14.24
N THR A 84 -5.10 2.20 13.76
CA THR A 84 -3.78 1.65 14.09
C THR A 84 -2.93 1.55 12.82
N GLY A 85 -1.61 1.46 12.98
CA GLY A 85 -0.69 1.27 11.85
C GLY A 85 -0.77 -0.14 11.27
N ILE A 86 -0.67 -0.24 9.95
CA ILE A 86 -0.27 -1.46 9.24
C ILE A 86 1.22 -1.32 8.97
N GLY A 87 2.02 -2.24 9.55
CA GLY A 87 3.48 -2.12 9.55
C GLY A 87 4.01 -1.16 10.62
N GLY A 88 5.30 -0.85 10.54
CA GLY A 88 6.00 0.01 11.51
C GLY A 88 5.94 1.48 11.11
N TRP A 89 5.38 2.30 11.99
CA TRP A 89 5.36 3.76 11.84
C TRP A 89 6.06 4.43 13.02
N ASP A 90 6.77 5.52 12.74
CA ASP A 90 6.97 6.57 13.72
C ASP A 90 5.70 7.45 13.76
N PRO A 91 4.92 7.48 14.85
CA PRO A 91 3.68 8.26 14.91
C PRO A 91 3.88 9.76 14.65
N GLN A 92 5.09 10.29 14.88
CA GLN A 92 5.38 11.70 14.67
C GLN A 92 5.28 12.09 13.19
N VAL A 93 5.64 11.20 12.26
CA VAL A 93 5.61 11.51 10.83
C VAL A 93 4.21 11.53 10.25
N LEU A 94 3.24 10.91 10.93
CA LEU A 94 1.85 10.81 10.49
C LEU A 94 1.08 12.11 10.71
N VAL A 95 1.48 12.94 11.68
CA VAL A 95 0.74 14.15 12.03
C VAL A 95 0.72 15.14 10.86
N GLY A 96 -0.48 15.54 10.44
CA GLY A 96 -0.70 16.47 9.33
C GLY A 96 -0.68 15.82 7.94
N GLN A 97 -0.42 14.52 7.84
CA GLN A 97 -0.41 13.81 6.56
C GLN A 97 -1.81 13.64 5.99
N ARG A 98 -1.91 13.75 4.66
CA ARG A 98 -3.12 13.41 3.91
C ARG A 98 -3.18 11.89 3.74
N VAL A 99 -4.36 11.32 3.93
CA VAL A 99 -4.61 9.90 3.74
C VAL A 99 -5.77 9.66 2.80
N ARG A 100 -5.74 8.51 2.14
CA ARG A 100 -6.82 7.98 1.31
C ARG A 100 -7.37 6.74 1.99
N LEU A 101 -8.63 6.78 2.39
CA LEU A 101 -9.29 5.68 3.09
C LEU A 101 -10.14 4.91 2.10
N ARG A 102 -9.80 3.65 1.86
CA ARG A 102 -10.60 2.76 1.03
C ARG A 102 -11.78 2.22 1.85
N THR A 103 -12.99 2.48 1.40
CA THR A 103 -14.23 1.95 2.00
C THR A 103 -14.97 1.07 1.00
N ARG A 104 -16.13 0.50 1.39
CA ARG A 104 -17.00 -0.23 0.46
C ARG A 104 -17.64 0.67 -0.59
N ASP A 105 -17.88 1.94 -0.24
CA ASP A 105 -18.60 2.90 -1.07
C ASP A 105 -17.64 3.81 -1.86
N GLY A 106 -16.34 3.52 -1.82
CA GLY A 106 -15.30 4.26 -2.52
C GLY A 106 -14.24 4.83 -1.59
N GLU A 107 -13.40 5.69 -2.15
CA GLU A 107 -12.30 6.33 -1.43
C GLU A 107 -12.78 7.60 -0.70
N VAL A 108 -12.32 7.78 0.53
CA VAL A 108 -12.56 8.98 1.34
C VAL A 108 -11.23 9.64 1.67
N ALA A 109 -11.09 10.91 1.33
CA ALA A 109 -9.91 11.69 1.71
C ALA A 109 -9.96 12.07 3.20
N GLY A 110 -8.81 12.01 3.86
CA GLY A 110 -8.67 12.38 5.27
C GLY A 110 -7.36 13.11 5.55
N VAL A 111 -7.26 13.65 6.76
CA VAL A 111 -6.02 14.22 7.31
C VAL A 111 -5.82 13.71 8.73
N ILE A 112 -4.60 13.29 9.04
CA ILE A 112 -4.26 12.82 10.39
C ILE A 112 -4.02 14.04 11.28
N GLY A 113 -4.83 14.16 12.33
CA GLY A 113 -4.69 15.20 13.35
C GLY A 113 -4.03 14.67 14.63
N LYS A 114 -3.55 15.61 15.45
CA LYS A 114 -3.23 15.37 16.87
C LYS A 114 -3.96 16.38 17.74
N LYS A 115 -4.08 16.09 19.04
CA LYS A 115 -4.58 17.06 20.02
C LYS A 115 -3.71 18.32 19.93
N ALA A 116 -4.34 19.49 19.92
CA ALA A 116 -3.61 20.75 19.82
C ALA A 116 -2.68 20.92 21.03
N ILE A 117 -1.44 21.33 20.81
CA ILE A 117 -0.40 21.37 21.86
C ILE A 117 -0.79 22.22 23.08
N HIS A 118 -1.52 23.32 22.85
CA HIS A 118 -1.98 24.20 23.93
C HIS A 118 -3.17 23.62 24.74
N LEU A 119 -3.68 22.45 24.34
CA LEU A 119 -4.71 21.69 25.06
C LEU A 119 -4.15 20.40 25.66
N MET A 120 -2.88 20.07 25.42
CA MET A 120 -2.24 18.86 25.95
C MET A 120 -1.81 19.11 27.40
N GLU A 121 -2.01 18.11 28.27
CA GLU A 121 -1.44 18.14 29.60
C GLU A 121 0.08 17.92 29.52
N PRO A 122 0.90 18.37 30.49
CA PRO A 122 2.37 18.26 30.42
C PRO A 122 2.93 16.83 30.27
N GLU A 123 2.11 15.83 30.61
CA GLU A 123 2.44 14.40 30.57
C GLU A 123 1.88 13.68 29.32
N GLU A 124 1.10 14.38 28.49
CA GLU A 124 0.57 13.91 27.18
C GLU A 124 1.44 14.37 26.00
#